data_AF-A0AAD5C1N4-F1
#
_entry.id   AF-A0AAD5C1N4-F1
#
_cell.length_a   1.000
_cell.length_b   1.000
_cell.length_c   1.000
_cell.angle_alpha   90.00
_cell.angle_beta   90.00
_cell.angle_gamma   90.00
#
_symmetry.space_group_name_H-M   'P 1'
#
loop_
_entity.id
_entity.type
_entity.pdbx_description
1 polymer ?
#
loop_
_entity_poly.entity_id
_entity_poly.type
_entity_poly.pdbx_seq_one_letter_code
_entity_poly.pdbx_strand_id
1 'polypeptide(L)' 'MPICFKHDIDMCFKVINHMVSGEGGALKPALGESWKSIPHVRLQFSRDHATNIYGVYILKHPYMPSGGGANFIIP' A
#
# COMPACT_ATOMS: atom_id res chain seq x y z
N MET A 1 1.23 17.34 -8.72
CA MET A 1 0.17 16.41 -9.18
C MET A 1 0.82 15.38 -10.10
N PRO A 2 0.88 14.08 -9.80
CA PRO A 2 1.19 13.08 -10.81
C PRO A 2 -0.12 12.54 -11.39
N ILE A 3 -0.31 12.79 -12.68
CA ILE A 3 -1.33 12.17 -13.52
C ILE A 3 -0.70 10.86 -14.02
N CYS A 4 -1.36 9.71 -13.80
CA CYS A 4 -0.91 8.43 -14.35
C CYS A 4 -1.83 8.05 -15.51
N PHE A 5 -1.39 8.27 -16.75
CA PHE A 5 -1.96 7.62 -17.93
C PHE A 5 -1.47 6.18 -17.95
N LYS A 6 -2.36 5.19 -17.95
CA LYS A 6 -1.96 3.81 -18.18
C LYS A 6 -3.01 3.06 -18.99
N HIS A 7 -2.70 2.85 -20.27
CA HIS A 7 -3.29 1.75 -21.03
C HIS A 7 -2.36 1.10 -22.07
N ASP A 8 -1.28 1.75 -22.53
CA ASP A 8 -0.47 1.23 -23.67
C ASP A 8 1.04 1.04 -23.43
N ILE A 9 1.52 1.08 -22.19
CA ILE A 9 2.95 0.91 -21.91
C ILE A 9 3.18 0.02 -20.69
N ASP A 10 4.09 -0.95 -20.79
CA ASP A 10 4.56 -1.86 -19.72
C ASP A 10 5.37 -1.14 -18.62
N MET A 11 4.88 0.03 -18.18
CA MET A 11 5.49 0.83 -17.11
C MET A 11 4.75 0.59 -15.80
N CYS A 12 5.47 0.20 -14.75
CA CYS A 12 4.93 0.10 -13.40
C CYS A 12 5.18 1.40 -12.63
N PHE A 13 4.11 2.04 -12.15
CA PHE A 13 4.22 3.21 -11.27
C PHE A 13 4.01 2.79 -9.83
N LYS A 14 4.96 3.19 -8.96
CA LYS A 14 4.88 2.99 -7.51
C LYS A 14 4.55 4.30 -6.82
N VAL A 15 3.50 4.28 -6.01
CA VAL A 15 3.13 5.40 -5.14
C VAL A 15 3.38 4.96 -3.70
N ILE A 16 4.18 5.73 -2.96
CA ILE A 16 4.44 5.52 -1.54
C ILE A 16 3.66 6.59 -0.78
N ASN A 17 2.97 6.18 0.28
CA ASN A 17 2.28 7.13 1.13
C ASN A 17 2.40 6.75 2.61
N HIS A 18 2.20 7.73 3.49
CA HIS A 18 2.15 7.55 4.92
C HIS A 18 0.73 7.20 5.39
N MET A 19 0.64 6.68 6.61
CA MET A 19 -0.62 6.39 7.29
C MET A 19 -1.00 7.57 8.20
N VAL A 20 -2.28 7.85 8.32
CA VAL A 20 -2.86 8.87 9.20
C VAL A 20 -3.99 8.27 10.03
N SER A 21 -4.31 8.93 11.14
CA SER A 21 -5.48 8.56 11.95
C SER A 21 -6.76 8.89 11.19
N GLY A 22 -7.59 7.88 10.97
CA GLY A 22 -8.93 8.01 10.42
C GLY A 22 -9.99 8.21 11.50
N GLU A 23 -11.25 8.28 11.07
CA GLU A 23 -12.37 8.29 12.01
C GLU A 23 -12.37 7.02 12.87
N GLY A 24 -12.67 7.16 14.15
CA GLY A 24 -12.66 6.04 15.09
C GLY A 24 -11.26 5.48 15.43
N GLY A 25 -10.18 6.19 15.09
CA GLY A 25 -8.81 5.77 15.41
C GLY A 25 -8.23 4.69 14.49
N ALA A 26 -8.97 4.29 13.45
CA ALA A 26 -8.47 3.35 12.45
C ALA A 26 -7.39 4.01 11.57
N LEU A 27 -6.25 3.36 11.39
CA LEU A 27 -5.20 3.84 10.47
C LEU A 27 -5.70 3.76 9.03
N LYS A 28 -5.69 4.89 8.33
CA LYS A 28 -5.97 4.98 6.89
C LYS A 28 -4.77 5.54 6.15
N PRO A 29 -4.50 5.14 4.89
CA PRO A 29 -3.48 5.82 4.11
C PRO A 29 -3.90 7.28 3.91
N ALA A 30 -2.93 8.20 3.89
CA ALA A 30 -3.15 9.63 3.64
C ALA A 30 -3.49 9.94 2.16
N LEU A 31 -4.35 9.11 1.58
CA LEU A 31 -4.81 9.18 0.21
C LEU A 31 -6.23 9.77 0.24
N GLY A 32 -6.49 10.79 -0.57
CA GLY A 32 -7.86 11.27 -0.78
C GLY A 32 -8.74 10.16 -1.38
N GLU A 33 -10.07 10.29 -1.28
CA GLU A 33 -11.03 9.30 -1.80
C GLU A 33 -10.75 8.94 -3.27
N SER A 34 -10.40 9.92 -4.10
CA SER A 34 -10.08 9.72 -5.52
C SER A 34 -8.92 8.77 -5.77
N TRP A 35 -8.00 8.59 -4.81
CA TRP A 35 -6.83 7.71 -4.94
C TRP A 35 -7.05 6.30 -4.39
N LYS A 36 -8.19 6.03 -3.72
CA LYS A 36 -8.46 4.70 -3.15
C LYS A 36 -8.70 3.64 -4.22
N SER A 37 -9.29 4.02 -5.35
CA SER A 37 -9.69 3.10 -6.43
C SER A 37 -8.64 2.95 -7.54
N ILE A 38 -7.76 3.96 -7.73
CA ILE A 38 -6.82 4.05 -8.84
C ILE A 38 -5.75 2.94 -8.84
N PRO A 39 -5.10 2.59 -7.71
CA PRO A 39 -4.06 1.56 -7.73
C PRO A 39 -4.67 0.19 -8.04
N HIS A 40 -4.12 -0.47 -9.05
CA HIS A 40 -4.40 -1.88 -9.36
C HIS A 40 -3.97 -2.79 -8.19
N VAL A 41 -2.82 -2.47 -7.59
CA VAL A 41 -2.24 -3.19 -6.44
C VAL A 41 -2.06 -2.23 -5.28
N ARG A 42 -2.43 -2.66 -4.07
CA ARG A 42 -2.21 -1.93 -2.81
C ARG A 42 -1.50 -2.83 -1.81
N LEU A 43 -0.35 -2.37 -1.35
CA LEU A 43 0.46 -3.01 -0.32
C LEU A 43 0.47 -2.14 0.94
N GLN A 44 0.37 -2.77 2.10
CA GLN A 44 0.58 -2.15 3.40
C GLN A 44 1.93 -2.56 3.94
N PHE A 45 2.71 -1.58 4.39
CA PHE A 45 3.94 -1.83 5.12
C PHE A 45 3.70 -1.53 6.60
N SER A 46 4.18 -2.42 7.47
CA SER A 46 4.19 -2.21 8.91
C SER A 46 5.56 -2.51 9.47
N ARG A 47 5.89 -1.91 10.61
CA ARG A 47 7.11 -2.21 11.36
C ARG A 47 6.71 -2.59 12.77
N ASP A 48 7.18 -3.74 13.21
CA ASP A 48 7.21 -4.07 14.63
C ASP A 48 8.47 -3.47 15.25
N HIS A 49 8.28 -2.46 16.12
CA HIS A 49 9.37 -1.76 16.77
C HIS A 49 10.09 -2.59 17.84
N ALA A 50 9.46 -3.65 18.39
CA ALA A 50 10.07 -4.50 19.40
C ALA A 50 11.03 -5.51 18.77
N THR A 51 10.66 -6.09 17.64
CA THR A 51 11.44 -7.14 16.96
C THR A 51 12.27 -6.63 15.78
N ASN A 52 12.06 -5.38 15.38
CA ASN A 52 12.61 -4.78 14.16
C ASN A 52 12.25 -5.55 12.87
N ILE A 53 11.14 -6.29 12.89
CA ILE A 53 10.61 -7.01 11.73
C ILE A 53 9.67 -6.09 10.96
N TYR A 54 9.82 -6.09 9.64
CA TYR A 54 8.98 -5.37 8.71
C TYR A 54 8.02 -6.34 8.04
N GLY A 55 6.73 -6.00 8.06
CA GLY A 55 5.69 -6.75 7.37
C GLY A 55 5.26 -6.03 6.10
N VAL A 56 5.01 -6.79 5.03
CA VAL A 56 4.29 -6.32 3.85
C VAL A 56 3.07 -7.19 3.61
N TYR A 57 1.91 -6.57 3.46
CA TYR A 57 0.62 -7.26 3.29
C TYR A 57 -0.11 -6.76 2.04
N ILE A 58 -0.76 -7.68 1.33
CA ILE A 58 -1.59 -7.37 0.16
C ILE A 58 -2.97 -6.90 0.65
N LEU A 59 -3.28 -5.63 0.43
CA LEU A 59 -4.63 -5.09 0.67
C LEU A 59 -5.55 -5.27 -0.53
N LYS A 60 -5.00 -5.17 -1.74
CA LYS A 60 -5.72 -5.33 -3.02
C LYS A 60 -4.75 -5.81 -4.09
N HIS A 61 -5.13 -6.84 -4.85
CA HIS A 61 -4.42 -7.28 -6.05
C HIS A 61 -5.45 -7.91 -7.01
N PRO A 62 -5.35 -7.71 -8.33
CA PRO A 62 -6.34 -8.25 -9.29
C PRO A 62 -6.35 -9.79 -9.35
N TYR A 63 -5.21 -10.43 -9.06
CA TYR A 63 -5.03 -11.89 -9.23
C TYR A 63 -4.59 -12.63 -7.96
N MET A 64 -4.40 -11.92 -6.84
CA MET A 64 -3.93 -12.53 -5.58
C MET A 64 -4.92 -12.19 -4.46
N PRO A 65 -5.20 -13.13 -3.55
CA PRO A 65 -6.06 -12.86 -2.42
C PRO A 65 -5.44 -11.80 -1.50
N SER A 66 -6.29 -10.97 -0.90
CA SER A 66 -5.88 -10.04 0.16
C SER A 66 -5.48 -10.80 1.41
N GLY A 67 -4.66 -10.16 2.26
CA GLY A 67 -4.16 -10.73 3.52
C GLY A 67 -2.87 -11.54 3.38
N GLY A 68 -2.52 -12.01 2.19
CA GLY A 68 -1.21 -12.60 1.90
C GLY A 68 -0.09 -11.58 2.13
N GLY A 69 1.04 -12.01 2.71
CA GLY A 69 2.12 -11.10 3.06
C GLY A 69 3.43 -11.81 3.36
N ALA A 70 4.47 -11.01 3.59
CA ALA A 70 5.80 -11.49 3.94
C ALA A 70 6.40 -10.62 5.04
N ASN A 71 7.19 -11.24 5.90
CA ASN A 71 7.97 -10.56 6.93
C ASN A 71 9.44 -10.58 6.54
N PHE A 72 10.15 -9.49 6.75
CA PHE A 72 11.56 -9.34 6.40
C PHE A 72 12.27 -8.40 7.36
N ILE A 73 13.60 -8.49 7.39
CA ILE A 73 14.47 -7.61 8.16
C ILE A 73 15.18 -6.71 7.15
N ILE A 74 15.27 -5.42 7.47
CA ILE A 74 16.08 -4.47 6.72
C ILE A 74 17.40 -4.32 7.49
N PRO A 75 18.56 -4.64 6.89
CA PRO A 75 19.88 -4.51 7.52
C PRO A 75 20.21 -3.08 7.94
#